data_AF-A0A0H3KPN0-F1
#
_entry.id   AF-A0A0H3KPN0-F1
#
_cell.length_a   1.000
_cell.length_b   1.000
_cell.length_c   1.000
_cell.angle_alpha   90.00
_cell.angle_beta   90.00
_cell.angle_gamma   90.00
#
_symmetry.space_group_name_H-M   'P 1'
#
loop_
_entity.id
_entity.type
_entity.pdbx_description
1 polymer ?
#
loop_
_entity_poly.entity_id
_entity_poly.type
_entity_poly.pdbx_seq_one_letter_code
_entity_poly.pdbx_strand_id
1 'polypeptide(L)'
;MKTLRVASLLTGMTALLVSGAAMAGVNVGINVGVPAPVYVAPAPVYAPPPPPPVVYQPAPVYAPPPAIVIGWHGDRYWDGHRYWRREEWYRHHGRGWGDHDRGRHNGWR
;
A
#
# COMPACT_ATOMS: atom_id res chain seq x y z
N MET A 1 73.72 27.41 92.72
CA MET A 1 72.43 26.70 92.52
C MET A 1 71.29 27.61 92.03
N LYS A 2 71.20 28.90 92.42
CA LYS A 2 70.09 29.79 92.02
C LYS A 2 70.12 30.22 90.54
N THR A 3 71.30 30.51 90.00
CA THR A 3 71.50 30.95 88.60
C THR A 3 71.16 29.87 87.56
N LEU A 4 71.43 28.59 87.88
CA LEU A 4 71.10 27.46 87.01
C LEU A 4 69.58 27.27 86.84
N ARG A 5 68.78 27.58 87.87
CA ARG A 5 67.31 27.50 87.81
C ARG A 5 66.70 28.62 86.96
N VAL A 6 67.28 29.81 87.00
CA VAL A 6 66.84 30.96 86.19
C VAL A 6 67.19 30.74 84.72
N ALA A 7 68.40 30.22 84.45
CA ALA A 7 68.80 29.87 83.10
C ALA A 7 67.89 28.79 82.49
N SER A 8 67.54 27.74 83.24
CA SER A 8 66.62 26.70 82.74
C SER A 8 65.20 27.22 82.49
N LEU A 9 64.72 28.14 83.34
CA LEU A 9 63.41 28.78 83.16
C LEU A 9 63.37 29.65 81.92
N LEU A 10 64.40 30.47 81.70
CA LEU A 10 64.53 31.31 80.51
C LEU A 10 64.58 30.47 79.24
N THR A 11 65.41 29.42 79.21
CA THR A 11 65.53 28.52 78.05
C THR A 11 64.24 27.75 77.76
N GLY A 12 63.54 27.29 78.81
CA GLY A 12 62.24 26.63 78.65
C GLY A 12 61.18 27.57 78.10
N MET A 13 61.19 28.83 78.54
CA MET A 13 60.23 29.84 78.08
C MET A 13 60.48 30.26 76.63
N THR A 14 61.74 30.40 76.20
CA THR A 14 62.06 30.64 74.78
C THR A 14 61.69 29.46 73.88
N ALA A 15 61.87 28.22 74.33
CA ALA A 15 61.47 27.04 73.55
C ALA A 15 59.95 26.99 73.30
N LEU A 16 59.14 27.35 74.30
CA LEU A 16 57.69 27.41 74.18
C LEU A 16 57.23 28.56 73.26
N LEU A 17 57.90 29.72 73.32
CA LEU A 17 57.58 30.86 72.46
C LEU A 17 57.90 30.60 70.98
N VAL A 18 58.87 29.74 70.68
CA VAL A 18 59.24 29.37 69.30
C VAL A 18 58.30 28.30 68.69
N SER A 19 57.41 27.70 69.47
CA SER A 19 56.48 26.63 69.03
C SER A 19 55.28 27.14 68.20
N GLY A 20 55.51 28.15 67.36
CA GLY A 20 54.51 28.77 66.48
C GLY A 20 54.23 27.94 65.23
N ALA A 21 53.18 27.13 65.30
CA ALA A 21 52.37 26.61 64.19
C ALA A 21 53.05 25.78 63.08
N ALA A 22 53.29 24.48 63.35
CA ALA A 22 53.37 23.48 62.27
C ALA A 22 51.97 22.94 61.95
N MET A 23 51.10 23.78 61.38
CA MET A 23 49.87 23.29 60.74
C MET A 23 50.23 22.77 59.36
N ALA A 24 50.66 21.52 59.26
CA ALA A 24 50.76 20.82 57.98
C ALA A 24 49.35 20.43 57.53
N GLY A 25 48.55 21.44 57.15
CA GLY A 25 47.21 21.23 56.62
C GLY A 25 47.30 20.51 55.29
N VAL A 26 46.97 19.23 55.27
CA VAL A 26 46.84 18.47 54.02
C VAL A 26 45.42 18.66 53.51
N ASN A 27 45.27 19.40 52.41
CA ASN A 27 44.00 19.50 51.70
C ASN A 27 43.99 18.48 50.55
N VAL A 28 43.02 17.57 50.57
CA VAL A 28 42.78 16.62 49.48
C VAL A 28 41.46 16.99 48.82
N GLY A 29 41.55 17.54 47.61
CA GLY A 29 40.40 17.74 46.74
C GLY A 29 40.18 16.51 45.87
N ILE A 30 38.98 15.91 45.94
CA ILE A 30 38.57 14.82 45.05
C ILE A 30 37.54 15.37 44.09
N ASN A 31 37.88 15.42 42.80
CA ASN A 31 36.92 15.71 41.75
C ASN A 31 36.26 14.42 41.29
N VAL A 32 34.99 14.24 41.63
CA VAL A 32 34.16 13.16 41.08
C VAL A 32 33.48 13.70 39.83
N GLY A 33 34.03 13.35 38.66
CA GLY A 33 33.40 13.65 37.39
C GLY A 33 32.15 12.81 37.22
N VAL A 34 30.98 13.37 37.53
CA VAL A 34 29.71 12.77 37.14
C VAL A 34 29.50 13.07 35.66
N PRO A 35 29.52 12.07 34.76
CA PRO A 35 29.29 12.33 33.35
C PRO A 35 27.89 12.90 33.16
N ALA A 36 27.79 13.96 32.37
CA ALA A 36 26.51 14.53 32.02
C ALA A 36 25.64 13.48 31.30
N PRO A 37 24.32 13.46 31.53
CA PRO A 37 23.43 12.55 30.84
C PRO A 37 23.49 12.82 29.33
N VAL A 38 23.87 11.79 28.57
CA VAL A 38 23.87 11.85 27.10
C VAL A 38 22.48 11.49 26.63
N TYR A 39 21.77 12.46 26.06
CA TYR A 39 20.50 12.21 25.40
C TYR A 39 20.74 11.76 23.96
N VAL A 40 20.45 10.49 23.68
CA VAL A 40 20.51 9.95 22.32
C VAL A 40 19.13 10.02 21.71
N ALA A 41 18.99 10.81 20.64
CA ALA A 41 17.77 10.81 19.84
C ALA A 41 17.62 9.45 19.13
N PRO A 42 16.41 8.85 19.12
CA PRO A 42 16.16 7.64 18.34
C PRO A 42 16.49 7.85 16.87
N ALA A 43 17.05 6.82 16.22
CA ALA A 43 17.31 6.85 14.79
C ALA A 43 15.99 7.02 14.01
N PRO A 44 15.96 7.84 12.95
CA PRO A 44 14.79 7.93 12.07
C PRO A 44 14.45 6.56 11.48
N VAL A 45 13.21 6.11 11.65
CA VAL A 45 12.70 4.90 11.01
C VAL A 45 12.04 5.32 9.70
N TYR A 46 12.61 4.87 8.58
CA TYR A 46 11.99 5.06 7.27
C TYR A 46 10.98 3.95 7.01
N ALA A 47 9.71 4.34 6.86
CA ALA A 47 8.68 3.44 6.37
C ALA A 47 8.80 3.31 4.84
N PRO A 48 8.60 2.11 4.28
CA PRO A 48 8.49 1.95 2.84
C PRO A 48 7.28 2.73 2.32
N PRO A 49 7.33 3.26 1.09
CA PRO A 49 6.19 3.94 0.48
C PRO A 49 5.01 2.98 0.33
N PRO A 50 3.76 3.49 0.41
CA PRO A 50 2.57 2.66 0.22
C PRO A 50 2.54 2.05 -1.19
N PRO A 51 1.93 0.86 -1.36
CA PRO A 51 1.80 0.24 -2.66
C PRO A 51 0.94 1.11 -3.61
N PRO A 52 1.18 1.03 -4.93
CA PRO A 52 0.41 1.79 -5.91
C PRO A 52 -1.08 1.41 -5.88
N PRO A 53 -2.00 2.34 -6.19
CA PRO A 53 -3.42 2.05 -6.27
C PRO A 53 -3.71 0.96 -7.30
N VAL A 54 -4.54 -0.02 -6.93
CA VAL A 54 -5.04 -1.03 -7.86
C VAL A 54 -6.23 -0.44 -8.63
N VAL A 55 -6.05 -0.23 -9.93
CA VAL A 55 -7.14 0.19 -10.83
C VAL A 55 -7.83 -1.06 -11.37
N TYR A 56 -9.08 -1.27 -10.96
CA TYR A 56 -9.92 -2.32 -11.54
C TYR A 56 -10.58 -1.80 -12.80
N GLN A 57 -10.17 -2.33 -13.95
CA GLN A 57 -10.88 -2.14 -15.20
C GLN A 57 -11.99 -3.19 -15.34
N PRO A 58 -13.21 -2.79 -15.77
CA PRO A 58 -14.24 -3.76 -16.13
C PRO A 58 -13.70 -4.72 -17.19
N ALA A 59 -14.00 -6.01 -17.04
CA ALA A 59 -13.69 -6.99 -18.07
C ALA A 59 -14.47 -6.65 -19.36
N PRO A 60 -13.86 -6.84 -20.56
CA PRO A 60 -14.58 -6.71 -21.81
C PRO A 60 -15.80 -7.65 -21.82
N VAL A 61 -16.99 -7.10 -22.04
CA VAL A 61 -18.21 -7.88 -22.24
C VAL A 61 -18.36 -8.16 -23.73
N TYR A 62 -18.24 -9.42 -24.12
CA TYR A 62 -18.57 -9.87 -25.47
C TYR A 62 -20.06 -10.24 -25.53
N ALA A 63 -20.86 -9.40 -26.16
CA ALA A 63 -22.25 -9.75 -26.49
C ALA A 63 -22.26 -10.66 -27.73
N PRO A 64 -23.10 -11.72 -27.75
CA PRO A 64 -23.31 -12.49 -28.97
C PRO A 64 -23.90 -11.57 -30.06
N PRO A 65 -23.58 -11.80 -31.34
CA PRO A 65 -24.18 -11.06 -32.43
C PRO A 65 -25.71 -11.25 -32.43
N PRO A 66 -26.49 -10.26 -32.88
CA PRO A 66 -27.93 -10.40 -32.99
C PRO A 66 -28.26 -11.58 -33.91
N ALA A 67 -29.15 -12.46 -33.48
CA ALA A 67 -29.66 -13.55 -34.30
C ALA A 67 -30.72 -13.01 -35.27
N ILE A 68 -30.40 -12.98 -36.57
CA ILE A 68 -31.36 -12.65 -37.63
C ILE A 68 -31.87 -13.95 -38.23
N VAL A 69 -33.17 -14.24 -38.03
CA VAL A 69 -33.80 -15.47 -38.53
C VAL A 69 -34.31 -15.25 -39.96
N ILE A 70 -33.86 -16.09 -40.90
CA ILE A 70 -34.42 -16.16 -42.26
C ILE A 70 -35.83 -16.73 -42.16
N GLY A 71 -36.80 -16.05 -42.76
CA GLY A 71 -38.19 -16.49 -42.68
C GLY A 71 -39.23 -15.39 -42.70
N TRP A 72 -40.46 -15.77 -42.35
CA TRP A 72 -41.59 -14.85 -42.27
C TRP A 72 -41.56 -14.05 -40.96
N HIS A 73 -41.58 -12.73 -41.12
CA HIS A 73 -41.75 -11.74 -40.06
C HIS A 73 -43.08 -11.01 -40.30
N GLY A 74 -44.18 -11.66 -39.93
CA GLY A 74 -45.54 -11.18 -40.20
C GLY A 74 -45.93 -11.29 -41.68
N ASP A 75 -46.13 -10.15 -42.33
CA ASP A 75 -46.50 -10.04 -43.75
C ASP A 75 -45.30 -9.99 -44.70
N ARG A 76 -44.07 -9.98 -44.16
CA ARG A 76 -42.84 -9.90 -44.95
C ARG A 76 -41.92 -11.08 -44.72
N TYR A 77 -41.31 -11.60 -45.78
CA TYR A 77 -40.30 -12.64 -45.73
C TYR A 77 -38.89 -12.03 -45.83
N TRP A 78 -37.99 -12.39 -44.93
CA TRP A 78 -36.58 -12.00 -44.98
C TRP A 78 -35.74 -13.14 -45.56
N ASP A 79 -35.00 -12.88 -46.62
CA ASP A 79 -34.15 -13.87 -47.31
C ASP A 79 -32.66 -13.79 -46.93
N GLY A 80 -32.30 -12.93 -45.97
CA GLY A 80 -30.90 -12.66 -45.60
C GLY A 80 -30.35 -11.36 -46.20
N HIS A 81 -30.99 -10.80 -47.22
CA HIS A 81 -30.52 -9.59 -47.92
C HIS A 81 -31.60 -8.52 -48.07
N ARG A 82 -32.86 -8.92 -48.27
CA ARG A 82 -33.99 -8.01 -48.44
C ARG A 82 -35.29 -8.59 -47.87
N TYR A 83 -36.23 -7.70 -47.63
CA TYR A 83 -37.61 -8.08 -47.34
C TYR A 83 -38.39 -8.26 -48.64
N TRP A 84 -39.23 -9.30 -48.65
CA TRP A 84 -40.23 -9.58 -49.67
C TRP A 84 -41.61 -9.37 -49.08
N ARG A 85 -42.50 -8.67 -49.80
CA ARG A 85 -43.92 -8.67 -49.44
C ARG A 85 -44.53 -10.02 -49.73
N ARG A 86 -45.58 -10.38 -48.99
CA ARG A 86 -46.25 -11.67 -49.10
C ARG A 86 -46.68 -11.98 -50.53
N GLU A 87 -47.32 -11.04 -51.21
CA GLU A 87 -47.80 -11.25 -52.58
C GLU A 87 -46.65 -11.40 -53.58
N GLU A 88 -45.56 -10.66 -53.38
CA GLU A 88 -44.37 -10.71 -54.22
C GLU A 88 -43.65 -12.05 -54.08
N TRP A 89 -43.48 -12.53 -52.84
CA TRP A 89 -42.89 -13.84 -52.57
C TRP A 89 -43.68 -14.93 -53.30
N TYR A 90 -45.02 -14.93 -53.18
CA TYR A 90 -45.86 -15.93 -53.84
C TYR A 90 -45.80 -15.83 -55.36
N ARG A 91 -45.69 -14.62 -55.92
CA ARG A 91 -45.56 -14.44 -57.36
C ARG A 91 -44.21 -14.94 -57.89
N HIS A 92 -43.15 -14.77 -57.10
CA HIS A 92 -41.79 -15.15 -57.47
C HIS A 92 -41.52 -16.65 -57.27
N HIS A 93 -42.02 -17.24 -56.17
CA HIS A 93 -41.78 -18.65 -55.81
C HIS A 93 -42.95 -19.58 -56.11
N GLY A 94 -44.14 -19.07 -56.40
CA GLY A 94 -45.36 -19.85 -56.65
C GLY A 94 -45.49 -20.43 -58.07
N ARG A 95 -44.45 -20.32 -58.92
CA ARG A 95 -44.47 -20.88 -60.28
C ARG A 95 -44.07 -22.37 -60.35
N GLY A 96 -43.72 -23.01 -59.22
CA GLY A 96 -43.14 -24.36 -59.20
C GLY A 96 -44.01 -25.50 -58.66
N TRP A 97 -45.24 -25.25 -58.19
CA TRP A 97 -46.04 -26.25 -57.46
C TRP A 97 -47.43 -26.47 -58.06
N GLY A 98 -47.55 -26.48 -59.40
CA GLY A 98 -48.86 -26.50 -60.07
C GLY A 98 -49.08 -27.56 -61.16
N ASP A 99 -48.08 -28.39 -61.50
CA ASP A 99 -48.15 -29.28 -62.67
C ASP A 99 -47.98 -30.77 -62.32
N HIS A 100 -48.64 -31.26 -61.27
CA HIS A 100 -48.57 -32.70 -60.93
C HIS A 100 -49.85 -33.53 -61.07
N ASP A 101 -51.04 -33.00 -61.36
CA ASP A 101 -52.26 -33.85 -61.31
C ASP A 101 -53.35 -33.50 -62.33
N ARG A 102 -53.07 -33.63 -63.63
CA ARG A 102 -54.14 -33.75 -64.65
C ARG A 102 -53.84 -34.85 -65.65
N GLY A 103 -53.87 -36.10 -65.20
CA GLY A 103 -53.61 -37.23 -66.08
C GLY A 103 -54.17 -38.56 -65.60
N ARG A 104 -55.31 -38.61 -64.91
CA ARG A 104 -55.95 -39.91 -64.60
C ARG A 104 -57.41 -39.84 -64.17
N HIS A 105 -58.35 -39.69 -65.12
CA HIS A 105 -59.75 -40.07 -64.86
C HIS A 105 -60.44 -40.62 -66.13
N ASN A 106 -60.50 -41.96 -66.17
CA ASN A 106 -61.60 -42.84 -66.59
C ASN A 106 -62.68 -42.32 -67.55
N GLY A 107 -62.76 -42.94 -68.73
CA GLY A 107 -63.96 -42.98 -69.56
C GLY A 107 -64.21 -44.40 -70.06
N TRP A 108 -65.03 -45.16 -69.32
CA TRP A 108 -65.71 -46.34 -69.85
C TRP A 108 -66.82 -45.86 -70.80
N ARG A 109 -66.78 -46.26 -72.06
CA ARG A 109 -67.94 -46.53 -72.93
C ARG A 109 -67.55 -47.54 -74.00
#